data_AF-A0A643JTX2-F1
#
_entry.id   AF-A0A643JTX2-F1
#
_cell.length_a   1.000
_cell.length_b   1.000
_cell.length_c   1.000
_cell.angle_alpha   90.00
_cell.angle_beta   90.00
_cell.angle_gamma   90.00
#
_symmetry.space_group_name_H-M   'P 1'
#
loop_
_entity.id
_entity.type
_entity.pdbx_description
1 polymer ?
#
loop_
_entity_poly.entity_id
_entity_poly.type
_entity_poly.pdbx_seq_one_letter_code
_entity_poly.pdbx_strand_id
1 'polypeptide(L)'
;MSAEPLTAQAAAQLIRDAVAAPSMHNAQPWRFRFFTSTRTLHLRSDPNRAMPHADPDGRGLHLGCGAALFNLRVAATQAGWEPVTATLPNPADPQLLATVRPVRPSQVGRDDLAALYPAIQRRHTSRCPFTEEEIPEAIRAGLCGAALMEGARLVFPEAWHLQTLLDLIDDAEGRNAPTPRSPGFPRTWSAGRTSTTASRPPKGSAYAFGPRKRDGRAPGTRLRG
;
A
#
# COMPACT_ATOMS: atom_id res chain seq x y z
N MET A 1 -37.91 3.69 2.16
CA MET A 1 -37.23 4.47 1.10
C MET A 1 -36.17 3.57 0.46
N SER A 2 -36.36 3.17 -0.78
CA SER A 2 -35.41 2.30 -1.50
C SER A 2 -34.13 3.09 -1.78
N ALA A 3 -33.03 2.77 -1.11
CA ALA A 3 -31.73 3.38 -1.46
C ALA A 3 -31.42 3.10 -2.93
N GLU A 4 -31.02 4.14 -3.65
CA GLU A 4 -30.67 4.07 -5.06
C GLU A 4 -29.56 3.05 -5.31
N PRO A 5 -29.57 2.35 -6.46
CA PRO A 5 -28.50 1.44 -6.81
C PRO A 5 -27.15 2.15 -6.97
N LEU A 6 -26.05 1.46 -6.67
CA LEU A 6 -24.71 1.98 -6.92
C LEU A 6 -24.55 2.33 -8.40
N THR A 7 -24.36 3.60 -8.69
CA THR A 7 -24.15 4.12 -10.04
C THR A 7 -22.71 3.91 -10.50
N ALA A 8 -22.48 3.95 -11.82
CA ALA A 8 -21.11 3.93 -12.36
C ALA A 8 -20.26 5.11 -11.84
N GLN A 9 -20.88 6.27 -11.62
CA GLN A 9 -20.19 7.44 -11.07
C GLN A 9 -19.77 7.22 -9.61
N ALA A 10 -20.64 6.64 -8.79
CA ALA A 10 -20.30 6.26 -7.42
C ALA A 10 -19.18 5.22 -7.41
N ALA A 11 -19.26 4.17 -8.24
CA ALA A 11 -18.21 3.18 -8.38
C ALA A 11 -16.85 3.80 -8.79
N ALA A 12 -16.85 4.77 -9.71
CA ALA A 12 -15.64 5.49 -10.11
C ALA A 12 -15.03 6.31 -8.96
N GLN A 13 -15.85 6.90 -8.08
CA GLN A 13 -15.36 7.58 -6.88
C GLN A 13 -14.70 6.61 -5.92
N LEU A 14 -15.35 5.48 -5.63
CA LEU A 14 -14.76 4.44 -4.77
C LEU A 14 -13.41 3.93 -5.30
N ILE A 15 -13.30 3.77 -6.62
CA ILE A 15 -12.05 3.38 -7.28
C ILE A 15 -10.98 4.49 -7.13
N ARG A 16 -11.34 5.78 -7.22
CA ARG A 16 -10.39 6.89 -7.01
C ARG A 16 -9.74 6.84 -5.62
N ASP A 17 -10.51 6.51 -4.60
CA ASP A 17 -10.00 6.37 -3.24
C ASP A 17 -9.18 5.08 -3.07
N ALA A 18 -9.59 3.99 -3.74
CA ALA A 18 -8.84 2.74 -3.77
C ALA A 18 -7.41 2.92 -4.34
N VAL A 19 -7.27 3.67 -5.44
CA VAL A 19 -5.97 3.86 -6.10
C VAL A 19 -4.99 4.79 -5.34
N ALA A 20 -5.42 5.45 -4.27
CA ALA A 20 -4.52 6.17 -3.37
C ALA A 20 -3.66 5.24 -2.48
N ALA A 21 -3.90 3.94 -2.56
CA ALA A 21 -3.14 2.91 -1.86
C ALA A 21 -1.63 2.96 -2.21
N PRO A 22 -0.75 2.63 -1.25
CA PRO A 22 0.67 2.46 -1.55
C PRO A 22 0.89 1.20 -2.42
N SER A 23 1.92 1.24 -3.25
CA SER A 23 2.41 0.07 -3.99
C SER A 23 3.93 0.15 -4.14
N MET A 24 4.57 -1.00 -4.34
CA MET A 24 6.01 -1.07 -4.60
C MET A 24 6.37 -0.16 -5.78
N HIS A 25 7.37 0.72 -5.59
CA HIS A 25 7.79 1.73 -6.56
C HIS A 25 6.66 2.58 -7.16
N ASN A 26 5.51 2.67 -6.47
CA ASN A 26 4.29 3.29 -6.98
C ASN A 26 3.83 2.70 -8.34
N ALA A 27 4.06 1.40 -8.56
CA ALA A 27 3.70 0.70 -9.78
C ALA A 27 2.19 0.69 -10.07
N GLN A 28 1.38 0.75 -9.01
CA GLN A 28 -0.08 0.68 -9.03
C GLN A 28 -0.60 -0.51 -9.85
N PRO A 29 -0.25 -1.77 -9.47
CA PRO A 29 -0.41 -2.94 -10.32
C PRO A 29 -1.81 -3.55 -10.25
N TRP A 30 -2.84 -2.70 -10.22
CA TRP A 30 -4.23 -3.09 -10.10
C TRP A 30 -5.05 -2.62 -11.30
N ARG A 31 -6.05 -3.43 -11.67
CA ARG A 31 -7.10 -3.09 -12.63
C ARG A 31 -8.46 -3.28 -11.99
N PHE A 32 -9.24 -2.21 -11.96
CA PHE A 32 -10.62 -2.26 -11.50
C PHE A 32 -11.57 -2.39 -12.69
N ARG A 33 -12.59 -3.24 -12.54
CA ARG A 33 -13.70 -3.33 -13.50
C ARG A 33 -15.01 -3.34 -12.73
N PHE A 34 -15.91 -2.43 -13.07
CA PHE A 34 -17.25 -2.40 -12.51
C PHE A 34 -18.23 -3.09 -13.47
N PHE A 35 -18.97 -4.06 -12.96
CA PHE A 35 -20.04 -4.74 -13.70
C PHE A 35 -21.37 -4.15 -13.24
N THR A 36 -22.00 -3.36 -14.10
CA THR A 36 -23.27 -2.65 -13.79
C THR A 36 -24.43 -3.62 -13.56
N SER A 37 -24.47 -4.74 -14.29
CA SER A 37 -25.52 -5.76 -14.17
C SER A 37 -25.54 -6.43 -12.80
N THR A 38 -24.37 -6.75 -12.24
CA THR A 38 -24.23 -7.39 -10.93
C THR A 38 -23.88 -6.42 -9.81
N ARG A 39 -23.63 -5.16 -10.14
CA ARG A 39 -23.13 -4.09 -9.24
C ARG A 39 -21.89 -4.53 -8.46
N THR A 40 -21.00 -5.24 -9.12
CA THR A 40 -19.80 -5.81 -8.49
C THR A 40 -18.55 -5.17 -9.07
N LEU A 41 -17.63 -4.78 -8.20
CA LEU A 41 -16.29 -4.32 -8.53
C LEU A 41 -15.34 -5.52 -8.51
N HIS A 42 -14.66 -5.75 -9.62
CA HIS A 42 -13.57 -6.72 -9.69
C HIS A 42 -12.26 -5.96 -9.53
N LEU A 43 -11.42 -6.43 -8.61
CA LEU A 43 -10.02 -6.05 -8.50
C LEU A 43 -9.17 -7.16 -9.11
N ARG A 44 -8.39 -6.80 -10.11
CA ARG A 44 -7.47 -7.70 -10.79
C ARG A 44 -6.03 -7.23 -10.63
N SER A 45 -5.09 -8.18 -10.64
CA SER A 45 -3.68 -7.86 -10.83
C SER A 45 -3.43 -7.37 -12.25
N ASP A 46 -2.42 -6.51 -12.42
CA ASP A 46 -1.89 -6.09 -13.71
C ASP A 46 -0.46 -6.63 -13.89
N PRO A 47 -0.27 -7.77 -14.57
CA PRO A 47 1.06 -8.33 -14.81
C PRO A 47 1.98 -7.41 -15.62
N ASN A 48 1.45 -6.48 -16.41
CA ASN A 48 2.26 -5.52 -17.17
C ASN A 48 2.94 -4.48 -16.24
N ARG A 49 2.51 -4.41 -14.99
CA ARG A 49 3.08 -3.56 -13.93
C ARG A 49 3.86 -4.36 -12.90
N ALA A 50 4.07 -5.65 -13.14
CA ALA A 50 4.95 -6.49 -12.32
C ALA A 50 6.41 -6.05 -12.48
N MET A 51 7.24 -6.40 -11.50
CA MET A 51 8.66 -6.04 -11.46
C MET A 51 9.51 -7.29 -11.27
N PRO A 52 9.71 -8.14 -12.31
CA PRO A 52 10.31 -9.47 -12.14
C PRO A 52 11.68 -9.49 -11.47
N HIS A 53 12.46 -8.42 -11.58
CA HIS A 53 13.77 -8.30 -10.90
C HIS A 53 13.65 -7.92 -9.42
N ALA A 54 12.74 -7.00 -9.07
CA ALA A 54 12.59 -6.50 -7.70
C ALA A 54 11.54 -7.28 -6.88
N ASP A 55 10.64 -7.97 -7.56
CA ASP A 55 9.52 -8.73 -7.02
C ASP A 55 9.30 -10.02 -7.85
N PRO A 56 10.27 -10.96 -7.83
CA PRO A 56 10.23 -12.16 -8.67
C PRO A 56 9.02 -13.05 -8.41
N ASP A 57 8.56 -13.11 -7.16
CA ASP A 57 7.40 -13.90 -6.73
C ASP A 57 6.08 -13.12 -6.82
N GLY A 58 6.11 -11.84 -7.24
CA GLY A 58 4.93 -10.99 -7.31
C GLY A 58 4.30 -10.65 -5.96
N ARG A 59 5.02 -10.81 -4.84
CA ARG A 59 4.49 -10.56 -3.48
C ARG A 59 4.18 -9.07 -3.29
N GLY A 60 5.07 -8.19 -3.73
CA GLY A 60 4.89 -6.74 -3.68
C GLY A 60 3.68 -6.28 -4.50
N LEU A 61 3.45 -6.92 -5.66
CA LEU A 61 2.26 -6.73 -6.46
C LEU A 61 0.99 -7.06 -5.66
N HIS A 62 0.92 -8.26 -5.07
CA HIS A 62 -0.26 -8.70 -4.33
C HIS A 62 -0.51 -7.85 -3.08
N LEU A 63 0.54 -7.47 -2.36
CA LEU A 63 0.44 -6.56 -1.22
C LEU A 63 -0.11 -5.19 -1.62
N GLY A 64 0.34 -4.64 -2.75
CA GLY A 64 -0.21 -3.40 -3.29
C GLY A 64 -1.70 -3.52 -3.63
N CYS A 65 -2.10 -4.59 -4.30
CA CYS A 65 -3.51 -4.86 -4.60
C CYS A 65 -4.35 -5.04 -3.31
N GLY A 66 -3.81 -5.72 -2.30
CA GLY A 66 -4.47 -5.85 -0.99
C GLY A 66 -4.69 -4.49 -0.31
N ALA A 67 -3.70 -3.60 -0.38
CA ALA A 67 -3.87 -2.23 0.12
C ALA A 67 -4.94 -1.44 -0.66
N ALA A 68 -5.01 -1.60 -1.98
CA ALA A 68 -6.05 -0.99 -2.81
C ALA A 68 -7.45 -1.55 -2.48
N LEU A 69 -7.56 -2.85 -2.21
CA LEU A 69 -8.80 -3.49 -1.75
C LEU A 69 -9.27 -2.93 -0.40
N PHE A 70 -8.35 -2.76 0.54
CA PHE A 70 -8.66 -2.20 1.85
C PHE A 70 -9.17 -0.75 1.74
N ASN A 71 -8.49 0.11 0.96
CA ASN A 71 -8.98 1.46 0.69
C ASN A 71 -10.37 1.45 0.03
N LEU A 72 -10.63 0.50 -0.88
CA LEU A 72 -11.95 0.36 -1.50
C LEU A 72 -13.04 0.02 -0.47
N ARG A 73 -12.77 -0.90 0.47
CA ARG A 73 -13.69 -1.24 1.56
C ARG A 73 -13.97 -0.02 2.46
N VAL A 74 -12.93 0.73 2.81
CA VAL A 74 -13.05 1.97 3.60
C VAL A 74 -13.92 3.00 2.88
N ALA A 75 -13.65 3.27 1.60
CA ALA A 75 -14.43 4.22 0.80
C ALA A 75 -15.90 3.79 0.65
N ALA A 76 -16.14 2.51 0.41
CA ALA A 76 -17.51 1.98 0.31
C ALA A 76 -18.28 2.15 1.62
N THR A 77 -17.64 1.81 2.75
CA THR A 77 -18.24 1.93 4.09
C THR A 77 -18.54 3.39 4.42
N GLN A 78 -17.63 4.31 4.11
CA GLN A 78 -17.90 5.75 4.27
C GLN A 78 -19.13 6.16 3.45
N ALA A 79 -19.21 5.74 2.20
CA ALA A 79 -20.31 6.08 1.29
C ALA A 79 -21.65 5.41 1.65
N GLY A 80 -21.73 4.73 2.79
CA GLY A 80 -22.95 4.11 3.32
C GLY A 80 -23.24 2.72 2.76
N TRP A 81 -22.24 2.05 2.19
CA TRP A 81 -22.37 0.69 1.65
C TRP A 81 -21.64 -0.32 2.53
N GLU A 82 -22.19 -1.53 2.67
CA GLU A 82 -21.48 -2.67 3.23
C GLU A 82 -20.71 -3.40 2.11
N PRO A 83 -19.37 -3.46 2.14
CA PRO A 83 -18.59 -4.06 1.06
C PRO A 83 -18.45 -5.59 1.24
N VAL A 84 -19.39 -6.36 0.70
CA VAL A 84 -19.27 -7.83 0.70
C VAL A 84 -18.12 -8.23 -0.22
N THR A 85 -17.03 -8.71 0.39
CA THR A 85 -15.75 -8.95 -0.27
C THR A 85 -15.44 -10.44 -0.32
N ALA A 86 -15.04 -10.94 -1.50
CA ALA A 86 -14.49 -12.27 -1.67
C ALA A 86 -13.11 -12.15 -2.31
N THR A 87 -12.08 -12.69 -1.65
CA THR A 87 -10.70 -12.73 -2.13
C THR A 87 -10.45 -14.04 -2.87
N LEU A 88 -9.66 -13.97 -3.95
CA LEU A 88 -9.32 -15.09 -4.83
C LEU A 88 -10.54 -15.97 -5.19
N PRO A 89 -11.65 -15.38 -5.66
CA PRO A 89 -12.94 -16.08 -5.76
C PRO A 89 -12.98 -17.13 -6.87
N ASN A 90 -12.01 -17.13 -7.80
CA ASN A 90 -11.94 -18.07 -8.90
C ASN A 90 -10.53 -18.67 -9.02
N PRO A 91 -10.32 -19.94 -8.60
CA PRO A 91 -9.03 -20.61 -8.73
C PRO A 91 -8.53 -20.75 -10.17
N ALA A 92 -9.42 -20.74 -11.16
CA ALA A 92 -9.06 -20.81 -12.58
C ALA A 92 -8.64 -19.45 -13.17
N ASP A 93 -8.86 -18.35 -12.44
CA ASP A 93 -8.47 -16.99 -12.86
C ASP A 93 -7.64 -16.33 -11.76
N PRO A 94 -6.32 -16.64 -11.67
CA PRO A 94 -5.45 -16.13 -10.62
C PRO A 94 -5.24 -14.62 -10.67
N GLN A 95 -5.59 -13.96 -11.78
CA GLN A 95 -5.54 -12.51 -11.88
C GLN A 95 -6.75 -11.84 -11.22
N LEU A 96 -7.86 -12.55 -10.98
CA LEU A 96 -8.99 -12.03 -10.22
C LEU A 96 -8.71 -12.12 -8.72
N LEU A 97 -8.15 -11.03 -8.18
CA LEU A 97 -7.71 -11.00 -6.78
C LEU A 97 -8.86 -10.83 -5.80
N ALA A 98 -9.88 -10.04 -6.15
CA ALA A 98 -11.05 -9.89 -5.33
C ALA A 98 -12.27 -9.42 -6.12
N THR A 99 -13.44 -9.72 -5.55
CA THR A 99 -14.72 -9.10 -5.93
C THR A 99 -15.31 -8.39 -4.73
N VAL A 100 -15.79 -7.16 -4.92
CA VAL A 100 -16.48 -6.37 -3.91
C VAL A 100 -17.88 -6.05 -4.42
N ARG A 101 -18.89 -6.50 -3.70
CA ARG A 101 -20.29 -6.19 -3.96
C ARG A 101 -20.82 -5.27 -2.87
N PRO A 102 -20.97 -3.97 -3.15
CA PRO A 102 -21.56 -3.02 -2.20
C PRO A 102 -23.05 -3.36 -2.02
N VAL A 103 -23.43 -3.70 -0.79
CA VAL A 103 -24.83 -3.98 -0.41
C VAL A 103 -25.28 -2.96 0.63
N ARG A 104 -26.58 -2.95 0.93
CA ARG A 104 -27.08 -2.09 2.02
C ARG A 104 -26.52 -2.58 3.35
N PRO A 105 -26.05 -1.69 4.22
CA PRO A 105 -25.61 -2.06 5.55
C PRO A 105 -26.72 -2.79 6.30
N SER A 106 -26.39 -3.96 6.84
CA SER A 106 -27.20 -4.54 7.91
C SER A 106 -27.00 -3.70 9.18
N GLN A 107 -28.03 -3.61 10.04
CA GLN A 107 -27.89 -2.91 11.33
C GLN A 107 -26.92 -3.61 12.31
N VAL A 108 -26.37 -4.77 11.91
CA VAL A 108 -25.55 -5.64 12.74
C VAL A 108 -24.09 -5.50 12.32
N GLY A 109 -23.27 -4.93 13.21
CA GLY A 109 -21.82 -4.84 13.01
C GLY A 109 -21.40 -3.69 12.10
N ARG A 110 -21.39 -2.46 12.62
CA ARG A 110 -20.64 -1.37 11.98
C ARG A 110 -19.15 -1.68 12.13
N ASP A 111 -18.55 -2.17 11.06
CA ASP A 111 -17.11 -2.17 10.88
C ASP A 111 -16.63 -0.70 10.92
N ASP A 112 -15.68 -0.36 11.81
CA ASP A 112 -15.24 1.04 12.03
C ASP A 112 -14.35 1.57 10.88
N LEU A 113 -14.38 0.90 9.72
CA LEU A 113 -13.64 1.27 8.52
C LEU A 113 -13.96 2.69 8.06
N ALA A 114 -15.20 3.17 8.20
CA ALA A 114 -15.58 4.52 7.79
C ALA A 114 -14.74 5.61 8.50
N ALA A 115 -14.32 5.38 9.75
CA ALA A 115 -13.47 6.31 10.49
C ALA A 115 -12.06 6.45 9.88
N LEU A 116 -11.61 5.45 9.11
CA LEU A 116 -10.30 5.48 8.42
C LEU A 116 -10.31 6.28 7.12
N TYR A 117 -11.47 6.67 6.59
CA TYR A 117 -11.56 7.35 5.30
C TYR A 117 -10.70 8.62 5.19
N PRO A 118 -10.64 9.52 6.20
CA PRO A 118 -9.75 10.69 6.14
C PRO A 118 -8.27 10.32 6.04
N ALA A 119 -7.87 9.13 6.49
CA ALA A 119 -6.48 8.68 6.44
C ALA A 119 -6.02 8.37 5.00
N ILE A 120 -6.93 7.97 4.09
CA ILE A 120 -6.61 7.66 2.69
C ILE A 120 -5.88 8.84 2.03
N GLN A 121 -6.40 10.06 2.23
CA GLN A 121 -5.86 11.27 1.59
C GLN A 121 -4.67 11.88 2.34
N ARG A 122 -4.53 11.61 3.65
CA ARG A 122 -3.43 12.12 4.47
C ARG A 122 -2.17 11.26 4.37
N ARG A 123 -2.34 9.95 4.12
CA ARG A 123 -1.24 8.98 4.09
C ARG A 123 -0.24 9.34 3.00
N HIS A 124 1.02 9.36 3.36
CA HIS A 124 2.14 9.47 2.44
C HIS A 124 3.31 8.64 2.96
N THR A 125 4.21 8.24 2.06
CA THR A 125 5.44 7.55 2.46
C THR A 125 6.47 8.59 2.85
N SER A 126 6.76 8.69 4.15
CA SER A 126 7.93 9.42 4.64
C SER A 126 9.16 8.52 4.56
N ARG A 127 10.28 9.07 4.08
CA ARG A 127 11.61 8.43 4.11
C ARG A 127 12.61 9.26 4.93
N CYS A 128 12.11 10.22 5.70
CA CYS A 128 12.93 10.96 6.66
C CYS A 128 13.13 10.11 7.92
N PRO A 129 14.23 10.28 8.65
CA PRO A 129 14.39 9.68 9.98
C PRO A 129 13.21 10.06 10.87
N PHE A 130 12.70 9.07 11.62
CA PHE A 130 11.69 9.30 12.66
C PHE A 130 12.39 9.64 13.99
N THR A 131 11.64 10.22 14.93
CA THR A 131 12.11 10.45 16.29
C THR A 131 12.25 9.12 17.04
N GLU A 132 13.11 9.08 18.06
CA GLU A 132 13.22 7.95 19.00
C GLU A 132 12.09 7.95 20.04
N GLU A 133 10.94 8.54 19.72
CA GLU A 133 9.79 8.60 20.61
C GLU A 133 9.16 7.22 20.76
N GLU A 134 8.98 6.78 22.00
CA GLU A 134 8.35 5.50 22.28
C GLU A 134 6.86 5.55 21.91
N ILE A 135 6.41 4.55 21.17
CA ILE A 135 5.01 4.40 20.82
C ILE A 135 4.28 3.84 22.05
N PRO A 136 3.28 4.55 22.61
CA PRO A 136 2.52 4.08 23.77
C PRO A 136 1.97 2.66 23.56
N GLU A 137 2.02 1.83 24.62
CA GLU A 137 1.61 0.42 24.53
C GLU A 137 0.17 0.23 24.06
N ALA A 138 -0.74 1.12 24.48
CA ALA A 138 -2.13 1.09 24.01
C ALA A 138 -2.25 1.26 22.48
N ILE A 139 -1.39 2.08 21.87
CA ILE A 139 -1.35 2.24 20.40
C ILE A 139 -0.77 0.99 19.75
N ARG A 140 0.30 0.42 20.32
CA ARG A 140 0.91 -0.82 19.82
C ARG A 140 -0.09 -1.97 19.83
N ALA A 141 -0.76 -2.18 20.95
CA ALA A 141 -1.80 -3.19 21.12
C ALA A 141 -2.96 -2.96 20.14
N GLY A 142 -3.40 -1.71 19.95
CA GLY A 142 -4.43 -1.36 18.97
C GLY A 142 -4.04 -1.69 17.53
N LEU A 143 -2.80 -1.38 17.13
CA LEU A 143 -2.27 -1.72 15.79
C LEU A 143 -2.15 -3.24 15.59
N CYS A 144 -1.71 -3.97 16.61
CA CYS A 144 -1.69 -5.43 16.57
C CYS A 144 -3.09 -6.03 16.44
N GLY A 145 -4.07 -5.52 17.19
CA GLY A 145 -5.47 -5.91 17.08
C GLY A 145 -6.04 -5.64 15.69
N ALA A 146 -5.77 -4.46 15.13
CA ALA A 146 -6.18 -4.11 13.76
C ALA A 146 -5.58 -5.05 12.71
N ALA A 147 -4.30 -5.41 12.83
CA ALA A 147 -3.67 -6.37 11.93
C ALA A 147 -4.34 -7.76 12.02
N LEU A 148 -4.64 -8.22 13.24
CA LEU A 148 -5.30 -9.51 13.47
C LEU A 148 -6.70 -9.56 12.87
N MET A 149 -7.48 -8.49 12.96
CA MET A 149 -8.80 -8.39 12.31
C MET A 149 -8.72 -8.56 10.79
N GLU A 150 -7.60 -8.15 10.18
CA GLU A 150 -7.32 -8.31 8.75
C GLU A 150 -6.52 -9.59 8.44
N GLY A 151 -6.39 -10.52 9.40
CA GLY A 151 -5.73 -11.81 9.21
C GLY A 151 -4.20 -11.76 9.17
N ALA A 152 -3.59 -10.65 9.62
CA ALA A 152 -2.15 -10.46 9.68
C ALA A 152 -1.63 -10.39 11.12
N ARG A 153 -0.33 -10.62 11.31
CA ARG A 153 0.35 -10.37 12.58
C ARG A 153 1.31 -9.20 12.41
N LEU A 154 1.14 -8.19 13.25
CA LEU A 154 2.11 -7.10 13.40
C LEU A 154 3.03 -7.45 14.58
N VAL A 155 4.34 -7.32 14.36
CA VAL A 155 5.35 -7.52 15.39
C VAL A 155 6.21 -6.27 15.44
N PHE A 156 6.43 -5.75 16.64
CA PHE A 156 7.37 -4.66 16.86
C PHE A 156 8.75 -5.23 17.15
N PRO A 157 9.76 -4.96 16.32
CA PRO A 157 11.09 -5.51 16.51
C PRO A 157 11.75 -4.96 17.78
N GLU A 158 12.44 -5.83 18.49
CA GLU A 158 13.37 -5.46 19.57
C GLU A 158 14.74 -5.05 19.00
N ALA A 159 15.62 -4.51 19.85
CA ALA A 159 16.93 -4.00 19.42
C ALA A 159 17.77 -5.04 18.64
N TRP A 160 17.75 -6.31 19.05
CA TRP A 160 18.49 -7.37 18.36
C TRP A 160 17.89 -7.73 16.99
N HIS A 161 16.56 -7.68 16.87
CA HIS A 161 15.88 -7.85 15.59
C HIS A 161 16.28 -6.73 14.62
N LEU A 162 16.39 -5.50 15.11
CA LEU A 162 16.79 -4.35 14.30
C LEU A 162 18.19 -4.53 13.71
N GLN A 163 19.17 -5.00 14.49
CA GLN A 163 20.52 -5.25 13.96
C GLN A 163 20.50 -6.33 12.87
N THR A 164 19.79 -7.44 13.12
CA THR A 164 19.62 -8.49 12.11
C THR A 164 18.99 -7.96 10.82
N LEU A 165 17.99 -7.09 10.92
CA LEU A 165 17.35 -6.48 9.76
C LEU A 165 18.31 -5.55 8.99
N LEU A 166 19.13 -4.78 9.71
CA LEU A 166 20.13 -3.91 9.07
C LEU A 166 21.18 -4.71 8.32
N ASP A 167 21.66 -5.82 8.89
CA ASP A 167 22.62 -6.72 8.23
C ASP A 167 22.01 -7.33 6.94
N LEU A 168 20.75 -7.77 7.00
CA LEU A 168 20.05 -8.30 5.83
C LEU A 168 19.83 -7.26 4.73
N ILE A 169 19.60 -5.99 5.10
CA ILE A 169 19.48 -4.89 4.16
C ILE A 169 20.83 -4.62 3.48
N ASP A 170 21.91 -4.54 4.26
CA ASP A 170 23.26 -4.31 3.73
C ASP A 170 23.67 -5.46 2.78
N ASP A 171 23.36 -6.72 3.12
CA ASP A 171 23.57 -7.89 2.26
C ASP A 171 22.74 -7.85 0.97
N ALA A 172 21.49 -7.38 1.04
CA ALA A 172 20.62 -7.24 -0.13
C ALA A 172 21.11 -6.11 -1.05
N GLU A 173 21.53 -4.98 -0.50
CA GLU A 173 22.13 -3.87 -1.25
C GLU A 173 23.43 -4.30 -1.93
N GLY A 174 24.28 -5.07 -1.24
CA GLY A 174 25.50 -5.65 -1.81
C GLY A 174 25.23 -6.56 -3.01
N ARG A 175 24.21 -7.42 -2.93
CA ARG A 175 23.79 -8.29 -4.06
C ARG A 175 23.14 -7.53 -5.21
N ASN A 176 22.46 -6.44 -4.92
CA ASN A 176 21.80 -5.57 -5.91
C ASN A 176 22.72 -4.48 -6.47
N ALA A 177 23.98 -4.42 -6.01
CA ALA A 177 24.96 -3.48 -6.53
C ALA A 177 25.09 -3.67 -8.05
N PRO A 178 25.00 -2.59 -8.86
CA PRO A 178 24.99 -2.72 -10.30
C PRO A 178 26.32 -3.32 -10.76
N THR A 179 26.25 -4.55 -11.28
CA THR A 179 27.37 -5.14 -12.01
C THR A 179 27.43 -4.51 -13.40
N PRO A 180 28.62 -4.20 -13.95
CA PRO A 180 28.77 -3.57 -15.26
C PRO A 180 28.20 -4.38 -16.45
N ARG A 181 27.64 -5.58 -16.21
CA ARG A 181 27.05 -6.48 -17.21
C ARG A 181 25.52 -6.61 -17.13
N SER A 182 24.81 -5.83 -16.31
CA SER A 182 23.33 -5.84 -16.33
C SER A 182 22.79 -4.87 -17.39
N PRO A 183 22.24 -5.34 -18.52
CA PRO A 183 21.63 -4.46 -19.49
C PRO A 183 20.22 -4.09 -19.00
N GLY A 184 19.95 -2.80 -18.88
CA GLY A 184 18.59 -2.28 -18.82
C GLY A 184 17.93 -2.28 -17.44
N PHE A 185 18.45 -1.49 -16.50
CA PHE A 185 17.56 -0.86 -15.52
C PHE A 185 16.88 0.33 -16.23
N PRO A 186 15.59 0.29 -16.58
CA PRO A 186 14.97 1.45 -17.20
C PRO A 186 14.94 2.58 -16.16
N ARG A 187 15.63 3.68 -16.48
CA ARG A 187 15.64 4.97 -15.73
C ARG A 187 14.24 5.61 -15.58
N THR A 188 13.17 4.92 -15.99
CA THR A 188 11.81 5.42 -16.12
C THR A 188 11.07 5.56 -14.79
N TRP A 189 11.50 4.87 -13.73
CA TRP A 189 10.84 4.94 -12.41
C TRP A 189 11.29 6.14 -11.56
N SER A 190 12.22 6.96 -12.09
CA SER A 190 12.74 8.17 -11.44
C SER A 190 12.70 9.42 -12.34
N ALA A 191 12.27 9.31 -13.60
CA ALA A 191 12.33 10.41 -14.56
C ALA A 191 11.09 11.32 -14.47
N GLY A 192 11.18 12.35 -13.63
CA GLY A 192 10.30 13.51 -13.75
C GLY A 192 10.55 14.22 -15.07
N ARG A 193 9.51 14.36 -15.90
CA ARG A 193 9.50 15.25 -17.07
C ARG A 193 9.73 16.68 -16.59
N THR A 194 10.88 17.27 -16.91
CA THR A 194 11.15 18.69 -16.74
C THR A 194 10.38 19.48 -17.80
N SER A 195 9.24 20.06 -17.43
CA SER A 195 8.67 21.20 -18.14
C SER A 195 8.99 22.46 -17.35
N THR A 196 9.81 23.31 -17.95
CA THR A 196 10.28 24.58 -17.42
C THR A 196 9.15 25.59 -17.43
N THR A 197 8.56 25.89 -16.27
CA THR A 197 8.02 27.20 -15.90
C THR A 197 7.72 27.21 -14.40
N ALA A 198 8.06 28.33 -13.76
CA ALA A 198 8.24 28.46 -12.32
C ALA A 198 6.97 28.23 -11.49
N SER A 199 7.02 27.28 -10.56
CA SER A 199 6.60 27.38 -9.15
C SER A 199 6.49 25.97 -8.53
N ARG A 200 7.07 25.81 -7.32
CA ARG A 200 7.18 24.59 -6.49
C ARG A 200 8.31 23.60 -6.85
N PRO A 201 9.16 23.18 -5.88
CA PRO A 201 10.27 22.29 -6.16
C PRO A 201 9.78 20.87 -6.51
N PRO A 202 10.44 20.17 -7.46
CA PRO A 202 10.05 18.85 -7.89
C PRO A 202 10.32 17.79 -6.80
N LYS A 203 9.31 16.97 -6.49
CA LYS A 203 9.48 15.72 -5.75
C LYS A 203 10.14 14.69 -6.66
N GLY A 204 11.46 14.56 -6.60
CA GLY A 204 12.14 13.46 -7.27
C GLY A 204 13.60 13.76 -7.59
N SER A 205 14.50 13.22 -6.76
CA SER A 205 15.76 12.56 -7.20
C SER A 205 16.58 12.08 -5.99
N ALA A 206 16.43 12.69 -4.81
CA ALA A 206 17.05 12.24 -3.55
C ALA A 206 16.11 11.42 -2.66
N TYR A 207 14.80 11.53 -2.86
CA TYR A 207 13.74 10.91 -2.06
C TYR A 207 13.47 9.42 -2.36
N ALA A 208 14.16 8.82 -3.32
CA ALA A 208 13.91 7.43 -3.74
C ALA A 208 14.56 6.41 -2.81
N PHE A 209 15.61 6.82 -2.08
CA PHE A 209 16.38 5.97 -1.18
C PHE A 209 16.20 6.46 0.27
N GLY A 210 16.23 5.53 1.23
CA GLY A 210 16.18 5.86 2.66
C GLY A 210 17.37 6.73 3.09
N PRO A 211 17.39 7.20 4.36
CA PRO A 211 18.50 7.99 4.86
C PRO A 211 19.80 7.18 4.74
N ARG A 212 20.79 7.72 4.03
CA ARG A 212 22.11 7.09 3.90
C ARG A 212 22.83 7.15 5.26
N LYS A 213 23.48 6.06 5.67
CA LYS A 213 24.44 6.04 6.78
C LYS A 213 25.54 7.07 6.45
N ARG A 214 25.51 8.23 7.10
CA ARG A 214 26.68 9.13 7.17
C ARG A 214 27.39 8.74 8.46
N ASP A 215 28.60 8.19 8.32
CA ASP A 215 29.55 7.90 9.40
C ASP A 215 29.37 6.59 10.19
N GLY A 216 28.92 5.51 9.55
CA GLY A 216 29.01 4.15 10.13
C GLY A 216 28.15 3.89 11.37
N ARG A 217 27.25 4.81 11.74
CA ARG A 217 26.19 4.61 12.73
C ARG A 217 24.82 4.75 12.07
N ALA A 218 23.88 3.93 12.53
CA ALA A 218 22.47 4.15 12.25
C ALA A 218 22.06 5.56 12.72
N PRO A 219 21.25 6.30 11.96
CA PRO A 219 20.72 7.57 12.41
C PRO A 219 19.77 7.30 13.58
N GLY A 220 20.23 7.57 14.80
CA GLY A 220 19.43 7.45 16.03
C GLY A 220 20.01 6.48 17.07
N THR A 221 21.27 6.65 17.49
CA THR A 221 21.75 5.96 18.69
C THR A 221 22.65 6.89 19.49
N ARG A 222 22.02 7.71 20.34
CA ARG A 222 22.70 8.19 21.56
C ARG A 222 22.04 7.50 22.76
N LEU A 223 22.49 6.30 23.06
CA LEU A 223 22.33 5.73 24.39
C LEU A 223 23.08 6.65 25.37
N ARG A 224 22.35 7.34 26.25
CA ARG A 224 22.93 7.96 27.45
C ARG A 224 23.11 6.87 28.50
N GLY A 225 24.31 6.81 29.07
CA GLY A 225 24.61 6.02 30.27
C GLY A 225 24.19 6.71 31.55
#